data_AF-A0A913X651-F1
#
_entry.id   AF-A0A913X651-F1
#
_cell.length_a   1.000
_cell.length_b   1.000
_cell.length_c   1.000
_cell.angle_alpha   90.00
_cell.angle_beta   90.00
_cell.angle_gamma   90.00
#
_symmetry.space_group_name_H-M   'P 1'
#
loop_
_entity.id
_entity.type
_entity.pdbx_description
1 polymer ?
#
loop_
_entity_poly.entity_id
_entity_poly.type
_entity_poly.pdbx_seq_one_letter_code
_entity_poly.pdbx_strand_id
1 'polypeptide(L)'
;MLLSNYIAFFLFFQFPFIFFFFLVQCALGTYFNGGKCTMCTAGTYQDKRGQTTCNKCPSGTSSLQGDFVCRDLCPAGTFSKDGMRPFCTLCPQGQFQDQSGQTKCAVCPQNKFTNTKLGATSCQDVKPPSQGQNGLLEISSVKKPEKWRINVDKD
;
A
#
# COMPACT_ATOMS: atom_id res chain seq x y z
N MET A 1 6.01 -9.39 67.85
CA MET A 1 6.68 -8.86 66.64
C MET A 1 6.44 -9.87 65.50
N LEU A 2 5.19 -9.99 65.03
CA LEU A 2 4.65 -9.30 63.85
C LEU A 2 5.38 -9.63 62.53
N LEU A 3 5.66 -10.91 62.26
CA LEU A 3 6.01 -11.40 60.92
C LEU A 3 5.03 -12.47 60.36
N SER A 4 3.92 -12.76 61.05
CA SER A 4 2.90 -13.72 60.58
C SER A 4 1.65 -13.09 59.96
N ASN A 5 1.54 -11.75 59.90
CA ASN A 5 0.31 -11.06 59.47
C ASN A 5 0.42 -10.30 58.14
N TYR A 6 1.59 -10.24 57.50
CA TYR A 6 1.75 -9.53 56.23
C TYR A 6 1.45 -10.41 55.00
N ILE A 7 1.61 -11.72 55.11
CA ILE A 7 1.34 -12.67 54.01
C ILE A 7 -0.16 -13.00 53.92
N ALA A 8 -0.89 -12.95 55.04
CA ALA A 8 -2.34 -13.15 55.04
C ALA A 8 -3.13 -11.92 54.55
N PHE A 9 -2.56 -10.72 54.63
CA PHE A 9 -3.19 -9.50 54.09
C PHE A 9 -3.01 -9.38 52.56
N PHE A 10 -1.96 -9.99 52.01
CA PHE A 10 -1.68 -9.99 50.57
C PHE A 10 -2.50 -10.99 49.75
N LEU A 11 -3.14 -11.98 50.40
CA LEU A 11 -3.93 -13.01 49.72
C LEU A 11 -5.45 -12.82 49.79
N PHE A 12 -5.94 -11.76 50.45
CA PHE A 12 -7.37 -11.41 50.48
C PHE A 12 -7.69 -10.03 49.89
N PHE A 13 -6.69 -9.19 49.60
CA PHE A 13 -6.86 -8.00 48.74
C PHE A 13 -6.64 -8.27 47.26
N GLN A 14 -6.20 -9.48 46.91
CA GLN A 14 -5.94 -9.91 45.55
C GLN A 14 -7.04 -10.91 45.16
N PHE A 15 -8.09 -10.36 44.54
CA PHE A 15 -9.07 -11.03 43.68
C PHE A 15 -10.40 -11.51 44.30
N PRO A 16 -11.32 -10.56 44.53
CA PRO A 16 -12.65 -10.64 43.90
C PRO A 16 -12.83 -9.56 42.82
N PHE A 17 -11.75 -8.85 42.44
CA PHE A 17 -11.71 -7.94 41.28
C PHE A 17 -11.41 -8.63 39.94
N ILE A 18 -11.21 -9.96 39.89
CA ILE A 18 -11.17 -10.70 38.60
C ILE A 18 -12.59 -10.98 38.08
N PHE A 19 -13.61 -10.83 38.93
CA PHE A 19 -14.95 -11.33 38.60
C PHE A 19 -15.87 -10.30 37.91
N PHE A 20 -15.39 -9.11 37.50
CA PHE A 20 -16.30 -8.08 36.96
C PHE A 20 -15.99 -7.48 35.57
N PHE A 21 -14.90 -7.81 34.87
CA PHE A 21 -14.69 -7.12 33.57
C PHE A 21 -13.98 -7.92 32.48
N PHE A 22 -14.26 -9.21 32.35
CA PHE A 22 -14.18 -9.87 31.05
C PHE A 22 -15.54 -9.78 30.35
N LEU A 23 -16.06 -8.57 30.17
CA LEU A 23 -16.97 -8.36 29.05
C LEU A 23 -16.16 -8.71 27.81
N VAL A 24 -16.52 -9.81 27.14
CA VAL A 24 -15.90 -10.26 25.88
C VAL A 24 -15.98 -9.09 24.91
N GLN A 25 -14.91 -8.31 24.85
CA GLN A 25 -14.83 -7.18 23.94
C GLN A 25 -14.49 -7.73 22.57
N CYS A 26 -15.23 -7.28 21.56
CA CYS A 26 -14.92 -7.62 20.19
C CYS A 26 -13.47 -7.25 19.86
N ALA A 27 -12.78 -8.18 19.20
CA ALA A 27 -11.40 -8.01 18.80
C ALA A 27 -11.26 -6.90 17.76
N LEU A 28 -10.01 -6.49 17.51
CA LEU A 28 -9.71 -5.52 16.46
C LEU A 28 -10.23 -6.01 15.10
N GLY A 29 -10.64 -5.08 14.24
CA GLY A 29 -11.25 -5.37 12.94
C GLY A 29 -12.70 -5.90 13.04
N THR A 30 -13.28 -5.95 14.25
CA THR A 30 -14.66 -6.37 14.48
C THR A 30 -15.41 -5.37 15.35
N TYR A 31 -16.73 -5.35 15.21
CA TYR A 31 -17.63 -4.52 16.00
C TYR A 31 -18.77 -5.35 16.58
N PHE A 32 -19.30 -4.91 17.72
CA PHE A 32 -20.40 -5.56 18.40
C PHE A 32 -21.74 -5.20 17.73
N ASN A 33 -22.46 -6.22 17.27
CA ASN A 33 -23.77 -6.08 16.66
C ASN A 33 -24.68 -7.23 17.13
N GLY A 34 -25.73 -6.89 17.88
CA GLY A 34 -26.77 -7.86 18.27
C GLY A 34 -26.25 -9.06 19.07
N GLY A 35 -25.30 -8.85 20.00
CA GLY A 35 -24.79 -9.93 20.85
C GLY A 35 -23.61 -10.72 20.27
N LYS A 36 -23.16 -10.40 19.05
CA LYS A 36 -22.01 -11.05 18.40
C LYS A 36 -21.02 -10.03 17.85
N CYS A 37 -19.77 -10.47 17.70
CA CYS A 37 -18.74 -9.70 17.04
C CYS A 37 -18.79 -9.95 15.53
N THR A 38 -19.01 -8.88 14.77
CA THR A 38 -19.10 -8.92 13.31
C THR A 38 -17.88 -8.22 12.71
N MET A 39 -17.29 -8.77 11.65
CA MET A 39 -16.14 -8.14 10.99
C MET A 39 -16.53 -6.83 10.32
N CYS A 40 -15.61 -5.87 10.36
CA CYS A 40 -15.70 -4.66 9.55
C CYS A 40 -15.70 -5.04 8.06
N THR A 41 -16.56 -4.39 7.28
CA THR A 41 -16.61 -4.57 5.83
C THR A 41 -15.42 -3.88 5.16
N ALA A 42 -15.10 -4.26 3.92
CA ALA A 42 -14.05 -3.60 3.15
C ALA A 42 -14.26 -2.08 3.08
N GLY A 43 -13.18 -1.31 3.18
CA GLY A 43 -13.20 0.15 3.28
C GLY A 43 -13.54 0.69 4.68
N THR A 44 -13.72 -0.20 5.67
CA THR A 44 -13.87 0.16 7.09
C THR A 44 -12.92 -0.64 7.97
N TYR A 45 -12.55 -0.08 9.12
CA TYR A 45 -11.59 -0.67 10.05
C TYR A 45 -12.00 -0.44 11.50
N GLN A 46 -11.42 -1.21 12.41
CA GLN A 46 -11.59 -0.99 13.84
C GLN A 46 -10.30 -1.26 14.61
N ASP A 47 -9.67 -0.19 15.09
CA ASP A 47 -8.39 -0.19 15.80
C ASP A 47 -8.52 -0.34 17.32
N LYS A 48 -9.74 -0.28 17.86
CA LYS A 48 -10.05 -0.40 19.29
C LYS A 48 -10.94 -1.59 19.58
N ARG A 49 -10.77 -2.20 20.75
CA ARG A 49 -11.62 -3.31 21.21
C ARG A 49 -12.98 -2.80 21.69
N GLY A 50 -13.98 -3.69 21.65
CA GLY A 50 -15.29 -3.47 22.26
C GLY A 50 -16.12 -2.37 21.59
N GLN A 51 -15.78 -1.98 20.37
CA GLN A 51 -16.54 -0.97 19.63
C GLN A 51 -17.82 -1.57 19.05
N THR A 52 -18.84 -0.73 18.87
CA THR A 52 -20.14 -1.09 18.29
C THR A 52 -20.27 -0.67 16.82
N THR A 53 -19.23 -0.03 16.27
CA THR A 53 -19.20 0.44 14.88
C THR A 53 -17.78 0.31 14.30
N CYS A 54 -17.67 0.38 12.97
CA CYS A 54 -16.38 0.44 12.26
C CYS A 54 -16.15 1.86 11.74
N ASN A 55 -14.89 2.30 11.78
CA ASN A 55 -14.44 3.57 11.24
C ASN A 55 -14.25 3.45 9.73
N LYS A 56 -14.57 4.50 8.96
CA LYS A 56 -14.31 4.53 7.51
C LYS A 56 -12.84 4.83 7.24
N CYS A 57 -12.27 4.19 6.22
CA CYS A 57 -10.93 4.54 5.77
C CYS A 57 -10.88 5.95 5.17
N PRO A 58 -9.81 6.73 5.43
CA PRO A 58 -9.61 8.02 4.80
C PRO A 58 -9.35 7.88 3.30
N SER A 59 -9.56 8.97 2.55
CA SER A 59 -9.33 9.04 1.11
C SER A 59 -7.92 8.58 0.72
N GLY A 60 -7.82 7.77 -0.34
CA GLY A 60 -6.55 7.21 -0.81
C GLY A 60 -6.11 5.93 -0.09
N THR A 61 -6.86 5.49 0.92
CA THR A 61 -6.61 4.23 1.64
C THR A 61 -7.84 3.32 1.59
N SER A 62 -7.65 2.05 1.88
CA SER A 62 -8.73 1.07 2.01
C SER A 62 -8.34 -0.04 2.98
N SER A 63 -9.26 -0.93 3.26
CA SER A 63 -9.08 -2.08 4.15
C SER A 63 -9.84 -3.28 3.61
N LEU A 64 -9.37 -4.48 3.94
CA LEU A 64 -10.11 -5.72 3.69
C LEU A 64 -11.11 -5.98 4.81
N GLN A 65 -11.98 -6.96 4.59
CA GLN A 65 -12.88 -7.42 5.62
C GLN A 65 -12.10 -7.92 6.84
N GLY A 66 -12.46 -7.41 8.02
CA GLY A 66 -11.81 -7.78 9.28
C GLY A 66 -10.47 -7.08 9.54
N ASP A 67 -10.05 -6.15 8.70
CA ASP A 67 -8.84 -5.37 8.96
C ASP A 67 -9.07 -4.35 10.09
N PHE A 68 -8.05 -4.17 10.91
CA PHE A 68 -8.03 -3.18 12.00
C PHE A 68 -7.30 -1.89 11.64
N VAL A 69 -6.79 -1.79 10.41
CA VAL A 69 -6.03 -0.64 9.91
C VAL A 69 -6.29 -0.47 8.42
N CYS A 70 -6.29 0.78 7.95
CA CYS A 70 -6.33 1.07 6.52
C CYS A 70 -4.92 1.02 5.93
N ARG A 71 -4.82 0.53 4.69
CA ARG A 71 -3.59 0.52 3.90
C ARG A 71 -3.74 1.46 2.72
N ASP A 72 -2.63 2.06 2.31
CA ASP A 72 -2.56 2.83 1.07
C ASP A 72 -2.94 1.96 -0.12
N LEU A 73 -3.68 2.54 -1.06
CA LEU A 73 -3.94 1.91 -2.35
C LEU A 73 -2.64 1.83 -3.17
N CYS A 74 -2.55 0.80 -4.02
CA CYS A 74 -1.50 0.75 -5.02
C CYS A 74 -1.62 1.96 -5.96
N PRO A 75 -0.53 2.70 -6.21
CA PRO A 75 -0.56 3.84 -7.11
C PRO A 75 -0.86 3.40 -8.56
N ALA A 76 -1.29 4.36 -9.39
CA ALA A 76 -1.44 4.13 -10.82
C ALA A 76 -0.13 3.58 -11.42
N GLY A 77 -0.27 2.73 -12.44
CA GLY A 77 0.83 1.97 -13.04
C GLY A 77 1.24 0.74 -12.23
N THR A 78 0.56 0.44 -11.11
CA THR A 78 0.83 -0.75 -10.31
C THR A 78 -0.44 -1.52 -9.98
N PHE A 79 -0.28 -2.80 -9.61
CA PHE A 79 -1.35 -3.67 -9.17
C PHE A 79 -0.86 -4.59 -8.05
N SER A 80 -1.76 -5.08 -7.21
CA SER A 80 -1.47 -6.17 -6.26
C SER A 80 -2.66 -7.11 -6.17
N LYS A 81 -2.54 -8.22 -5.42
CA LYS A 81 -3.65 -9.17 -5.26
C LYS A 81 -4.91 -8.52 -4.66
N ASP A 82 -4.70 -7.57 -3.74
CA ASP A 82 -5.74 -6.88 -2.99
C ASP A 82 -5.88 -5.40 -3.37
N GLY A 83 -5.05 -4.90 -4.29
CA GLY A 83 -5.03 -3.50 -4.72
C GLY A 83 -4.37 -2.54 -3.72
N MET A 84 -3.75 -3.05 -2.65
CA MET A 84 -3.14 -2.24 -1.59
C MET A 84 -1.65 -2.49 -1.42
N ARG A 85 -0.96 -1.52 -0.79
CA ARG A 85 0.44 -1.61 -0.37
C ARG A 85 0.64 -2.65 0.75
N PRO A 86 1.88 -3.16 0.92
CA PRO A 86 3.13 -2.78 0.24
C PRO A 86 3.42 -3.55 -1.06
N PHE A 87 2.67 -4.60 -1.37
CA PHE A 87 3.00 -5.55 -2.43
C PHE A 87 2.50 -5.12 -3.82
N CYS A 88 2.71 -3.85 -4.16
CA CYS A 88 2.34 -3.31 -5.47
C CYS A 88 3.41 -3.65 -6.50
N THR A 89 3.00 -4.33 -7.57
CA THR A 89 3.83 -4.73 -8.70
C THR A 89 3.57 -3.80 -9.87
N LEU A 90 4.61 -3.39 -10.59
CA LEU A 90 4.48 -2.56 -11.78
C LEU A 90 3.74 -3.32 -12.89
N CYS A 91 2.90 -2.61 -13.65
CA CYS A 91 2.28 -3.18 -14.83
C CYS A 91 3.35 -3.62 -15.86
N PRO A 92 3.24 -4.83 -16.43
CA PRO A 92 4.17 -5.30 -17.45
C PRO A 92 3.99 -4.51 -18.75
N GLN A 93 4.98 -4.62 -19.64
CA GLN A 93 4.91 -4.00 -20.97
C GLN A 93 3.65 -4.44 -21.73
N GLY A 94 3.01 -3.50 -22.42
CA GLY A 94 1.75 -3.75 -23.13
C GLY A 94 0.50 -3.69 -22.23
N GLN A 95 0.68 -3.48 -20.93
CA GLN A 95 -0.41 -3.26 -19.97
C GLN A 95 -0.25 -1.94 -19.21
N PHE A 96 -1.38 -1.32 -18.89
CA PHE A 96 -1.43 -0.06 -18.18
C PHE A 96 -2.42 -0.10 -17.02
N GLN A 97 -2.28 0.84 -16.10
CA GLN A 97 -3.26 1.07 -15.05
C GLN A 97 -3.32 2.56 -14.70
N ASP A 98 -4.43 3.21 -15.02
CA ASP A 98 -4.64 4.65 -14.81
C ASP A 98 -5.21 4.97 -13.42
N GLN A 99 -5.81 3.99 -12.74
CA GLN A 99 -6.44 4.14 -11.44
C GLN A 99 -5.59 3.54 -10.31
N SER A 100 -5.73 4.08 -9.10
CA SER A 100 -5.18 3.47 -7.89
C SER A 100 -6.07 2.32 -7.39
N GLY A 101 -5.51 1.43 -6.57
CA GLY A 101 -6.29 0.41 -5.88
C GLY A 101 -6.59 -0.83 -6.71
N GLN A 102 -5.86 -1.04 -7.80
CA GLN A 102 -6.25 -1.98 -8.83
C GLN A 102 -5.61 -3.34 -8.63
N THR A 103 -6.37 -4.39 -8.92
CA THR A 103 -5.92 -5.77 -8.70
C THR A 103 -5.27 -6.39 -9.93
N LYS A 104 -5.40 -5.73 -11.09
CA LYS A 104 -4.88 -6.15 -12.39
C LYS A 104 -4.57 -4.91 -13.24
N CYS A 105 -3.70 -5.08 -14.23
CA CYS A 105 -3.49 -4.07 -15.26
C CYS A 105 -4.35 -4.37 -16.49
N ALA A 106 -4.80 -3.32 -17.16
CA ALA A 106 -5.56 -3.41 -18.40
C ALA A 106 -4.60 -3.58 -19.59
N VAL A 107 -4.98 -4.40 -20.58
CA VAL A 107 -4.20 -4.57 -21.82
C VAL A 107 -4.44 -3.36 -22.73
N CYS A 108 -3.39 -2.91 -23.42
CA CYS A 108 -3.56 -1.85 -24.41
C CYS A 108 -4.46 -2.29 -25.58
N PRO A 109 -5.34 -1.41 -26.08
CA PRO A 109 -6.13 -1.67 -27.28
C PRO A 109 -5.25 -1.96 -28.51
N GLN A 110 -5.84 -2.57 -29.54
CA GLN A 110 -5.17 -2.83 -30.83
C GLN A 110 -4.50 -1.56 -31.37
N ASN A 111 -3.27 -1.71 -31.88
CA ASN A 111 -2.41 -0.63 -32.40
C ASN A 111 -1.92 0.42 -31.37
N LYS A 112 -2.17 0.23 -30.07
CA LYS A 112 -1.58 1.05 -29.01
C LYS A 112 -0.51 0.29 -28.23
N PHE A 113 0.45 1.02 -27.72
CA PHE A 113 1.59 0.48 -26.98
C PHE A 113 1.76 1.24 -25.67
N THR A 114 2.23 0.57 -24.63
CA THR A 114 2.79 1.30 -23.48
C THR A 114 4.13 1.89 -23.90
N ASN A 115 4.61 2.87 -23.15
CA ASN A 115 6.04 3.14 -23.19
C ASN A 115 6.80 1.82 -22.93
N THR A 116 8.02 1.67 -23.45
CA THR A 116 8.85 0.47 -23.25
C THR A 116 9.28 0.26 -21.78
N LYS A 117 8.67 0.97 -20.84
CA LYS A 117 8.93 0.94 -19.40
C LYS A 117 7.83 0.16 -18.69
N LEU A 118 8.19 -0.40 -17.54
CA LEU A 118 7.24 -0.99 -16.60
C LEU A 118 6.41 0.12 -15.92
N GLY A 119 5.19 -0.23 -15.55
CA GLY A 119 4.29 0.64 -14.78
C GLY A 119 3.66 1.78 -15.57
N ALA A 120 3.25 1.50 -16.80
CA ALA A 120 2.56 2.48 -17.62
C ALA A 120 1.19 2.86 -17.03
N THR A 121 0.85 4.14 -17.08
CA THR A 121 -0.46 4.67 -16.66
C THR A 121 -1.39 4.93 -17.84
N SER A 122 -0.90 4.84 -19.07
CA SER A 122 -1.70 5.03 -20.29
C SER A 122 -1.07 4.32 -21.49
N CYS A 123 -1.88 4.09 -22.52
CA CYS A 123 -1.41 3.61 -23.82
C CYS A 123 -1.18 4.77 -24.78
N GLN A 124 -0.17 4.65 -25.63
CA GLN A 124 0.23 5.61 -26.65
C GLN A 124 0.05 5.00 -28.05
N ASP A 125 -0.27 5.82 -29.04
CA ASP A 125 -0.46 5.37 -30.43
C ASP A 125 0.86 5.15 -31.18
N VAL A 126 1.98 5.62 -30.60
CA VAL A 126 3.31 5.50 -31.22
C VAL A 126 3.97 4.19 -30.78
N LYS A 127 4.32 3.35 -31.76
CA LYS A 127 5.09 2.13 -31.52
C LYS A 127 6.47 2.50 -30.97
N PRO A 128 6.93 1.93 -29.84
CA PRO A 128 8.30 2.12 -29.40
C PRO A 128 9.26 1.63 -30.49
N PRO A 129 10.40 2.30 -30.71
CA PRO A 129 11.39 1.85 -31.68
C PRO A 129 11.77 0.40 -31.33
N SER A 130 11.52 -0.52 -32.27
CA SER A 130 11.92 -1.92 -32.13
C SER A 130 13.42 -1.95 -31.89
N GLN A 131 13.87 -2.46 -30.74
CA GLN A 131 15.28 -2.75 -30.51
C GLN A 131 15.71 -3.80 -31.55
N GLY A 132 16.28 -3.30 -32.63
CA GLY A 132 16.50 -4.05 -33.86
C GLY A 132 17.15 -3.17 -34.92
N GLN A 133 18.10 -2.34 -34.50
CA GLN A 133 19.21 -1.80 -35.28
C GLN A 133 20.11 -1.09 -34.25
N ASN A 134 21.34 -1.57 -34.14
CA ASN A 134 22.49 -1.05 -33.40
C ASN A 134 22.26 0.27 -32.66
N GLY A 135 22.53 0.28 -31.35
CA GLY A 135 22.48 1.47 -30.50
C GLY A 135 23.43 2.59 -30.95
N LEU A 136 23.05 3.30 -32.00
CA LEU A 136 23.32 4.70 -32.18
C LEU A 136 22.02 5.40 -31.82
N LEU A 137 22.04 6.16 -30.73
CA LEU A 137 21.25 7.38 -30.68
C LEU A 137 21.51 8.08 -32.02
N GLU A 138 20.47 8.36 -32.81
CA GLU A 138 20.64 9.31 -33.91
C GLU A 138 20.99 10.65 -33.28
N ILE A 139 22.29 10.88 -33.13
CA ILE A 139 22.88 12.20 -32.94
C ILE A 139 22.83 12.89 -34.32
N SER A 140 21.67 12.93 -34.98
CA SER A 140 21.49 13.58 -36.29
C SER A 140 21.22 15.08 -36.13
N SER A 141 21.30 15.63 -34.92
CA SER A 141 21.15 17.08 -34.67
C SER A 141 22.17 17.70 -33.71
N VAL A 142 23.06 16.95 -33.06
CA VAL A 142 24.13 17.59 -32.26
C VAL A 142 25.22 18.03 -33.22
N LYS A 143 25.13 19.29 -33.67
CA LYS A 143 26.24 19.96 -34.34
C LYS A 143 27.51 19.74 -33.51
N LYS A 144 28.52 19.13 -34.14
CA LYS A 144 29.89 19.02 -33.61
C LYS A 144 30.31 20.42 -33.10
N PRO A 145 30.61 20.61 -31.81
CA PRO A 145 31.14 21.89 -31.36
C PRO A 145 32.51 22.08 -32.04
N GLU A 146 32.66 23.19 -32.75
CA GLU A 146 33.95 23.61 -33.28
C GLU A 146 34.86 23.97 -32.10
N LYS A 147 35.88 23.13 -31.91
CA LYS A 147 37.20 23.52 -31.40
C LYS A 147 37.21 24.10 -29.97
N TRP A 148 37.36 23.23 -28.99
CA TRP A 148 37.90 23.63 -27.68
C TRP A 148 39.38 24.00 -27.84
N ARG A 149 39.71 25.29 -28.00
CA ARG A 149 41.07 25.78 -27.75
C ARG A 149 41.26 25.87 -26.25
N ILE A 150 42.01 24.94 -25.69
CA ILE A 150 42.70 25.16 -24.42
C ILE A 150 43.90 26.07 -24.71
N ASN A 151 43.77 27.36 -24.40
CA ASN A 151 44.94 28.23 -24.26
C ASN A 151 45.57 27.86 -22.92
N VAL A 152 46.68 27.13 -22.98
CA VAL A 152 47.59 26.99 -21.84
C VAL A 152 48.49 28.21 -21.91
N ASP A 153 48.13 29.26 -21.15
CA ASP A 153 49.05 30.37 -20.90
C ASP A 153 50.29 29.79 -20.20
N LYS A 154 51.44 29.98 -20.84
CA LYS A 154 52.75 29.63 -20.30
C LYS A 154 53.16 30.75 -19.34
N ASP A 155 53.34 30.41 -18.07
CA ASP A 155 54.28 31.10 -17.18
C ASP A 155 55.60 30.31 -17.15
#